data_AF-A0A6P2C8I0-F1
#
_entry.id   AF-A0A6P2C8I0-F1
#
_cell.length_a   1.000
_cell.length_b   1.000
_cell.length_c   1.000
_cell.angle_alpha   90.00
_cell.angle_beta   90.00
_cell.angle_gamma   90.00
#
_symmetry.space_group_name_H-M   'P 1'
#
loop_
_entity.id
_entity.type
_entity.pdbx_description
1 polymer ?
#
loop_
_entity_poly.entity_id
_entity_poly.type
_entity_poly.pdbx_seq_one_letter_code
_entity_poly.pdbx_strand_id
1 'polypeptide(L)'
;MANAAKTYVVEDADESAKSGIPPGVFPGTLAGLLDALDAARYRSAAGTPKVLVIAEGKNRQVIRRFENGHETWSASRAEIRTEQGDLKRRNG
;
A
#
# COMPACT_ATOMS: atom_id res chain seq x y z
N MET A 1 1.14 -12.05 -22.69
CA MET A 1 1.00 -12.01 -21.22
C MET A 1 0.78 -10.55 -20.84
N ALA A 2 -0.41 -10.18 -20.35
CA ALA A 2 -0.65 -8.82 -19.86
C ALA A 2 -0.10 -8.75 -18.44
N ASN A 3 1.03 -8.06 -18.24
CA ASN A 3 1.42 -7.66 -16.89
C ASN A 3 0.31 -6.76 -16.35
N ALA A 4 -0.28 -7.14 -15.22
CA ALA A 4 -1.28 -6.30 -14.60
C ALA A 4 -0.64 -4.94 -14.28
N ALA A 5 -1.34 -3.84 -14.59
CA ALA A 5 -0.84 -2.52 -14.27
C ALA A 5 -0.73 -2.39 -12.75
N LYS A 6 0.45 -1.97 -12.27
CA LYS A 6 0.63 -1.63 -10.86
C LYS A 6 -0.21 -0.40 -10.54
N THR A 7 -0.79 -0.37 -9.35
CA THR A 7 -1.48 0.79 -8.79
C THR A 7 -1.06 0.96 -7.34
N TYR A 8 -1.06 2.19 -6.87
CA TYR A 8 -0.84 2.49 -5.46
C TYR A 8 -2.16 2.75 -4.79
N VAL A 9 -2.37 2.19 -3.61
CA VAL A 9 -3.62 2.33 -2.85
C VAL A 9 -3.28 2.84 -1.46
N VAL A 10 -3.96 3.89 -1.04
CA VAL A 10 -3.90 4.41 0.34
C VAL A 10 -5.19 4.04 1.04
N GLU A 11 -5.07 3.23 2.09
CA GLU A 11 -6.21 2.75 2.87
C GLU A 11 -5.92 2.78 4.37
N ASP A 12 -6.94 2.49 5.17
CA ASP A 12 -6.83 2.42 6.62
C ASP A 12 -5.96 1.22 7.01
N ALA A 13 -5.03 1.42 7.95
CA ALA A 13 -4.15 0.34 8.40
C ALA A 13 -4.92 -0.77 9.14
N ASP A 14 -6.01 -0.39 9.81
CA ASP A 14 -6.82 -1.27 10.63
C ASP A 14 -8.25 -1.35 10.06
N GLU A 15 -8.68 -2.55 9.65
CA GLU A 15 -10.03 -2.76 9.11
C GLU A 15 -11.15 -2.48 10.13
N SER A 16 -10.83 -2.58 11.42
CA SER A 16 -11.75 -2.28 12.54
C SER A 16 -11.88 -0.78 12.82
N ALA A 17 -10.92 0.03 12.35
CA ALA A 17 -10.89 1.48 12.54
C ALA A 17 -11.09 2.21 11.21
N LYS A 18 -12.01 1.69 10.37
CA LYS A 18 -12.36 2.33 9.11
C LYS A 18 -12.83 3.76 9.36
N SER A 19 -12.07 4.72 8.86
CA SER A 19 -12.37 6.16 8.96
C SER A 19 -13.63 6.56 8.17
N GLY A 20 -14.26 5.62 7.45
CA GLY A 20 -15.34 5.88 6.51
C GLY A 20 -14.88 6.56 5.21
N ILE A 21 -13.59 6.92 5.11
CA ILE A 21 -12.99 7.52 3.93
C ILE A 21 -12.65 6.40 2.94
N PRO A 22 -13.12 6.48 1.68
CA PRO A 22 -12.79 5.48 0.68
C PRO A 22 -11.27 5.44 0.40
N PRO A 23 -10.73 4.24 0.09
CA PRO A 23 -9.34 4.09 -0.33
C PRO A 23 -9.01 5.04 -1.49
N GLY A 24 -7.86 5.71 -1.41
CA GLY A 24 -7.34 6.50 -2.53
C GLY A 24 -6.58 5.60 -3.49
N VAL A 25 -6.94 5.59 -4.77
CA VAL A 25 -6.26 4.80 -5.81
C VAL A 25 -5.47 5.73 -6.73
N PHE A 26 -4.20 5.42 -6.93
CA PHE A 26 -3.26 6.23 -7.68
C PHE A 26 -2.60 5.39 -8.79
N PRO A 27 -2.24 6.00 -9.94
CA PRO A 27 -1.57 5.30 -11.03
C PRO A 27 -0.23 4.71 -10.60
N GLY A 28 0.16 3.55 -11.15
CA GLY A 28 1.49 2.95 -10.92
C GLY A 28 2.65 3.66 -11.62
N THR A 29 2.64 4.99 -11.63
CA THR A 29 3.72 5.84 -12.13
C THR A 29 4.49 6.43 -10.96
N LEU A 30 5.68 6.99 -11.22
CA LEU A 30 6.43 7.69 -10.17
C LEU A 30 5.62 8.85 -9.57
N ALA A 31 4.92 9.63 -10.40
CA ALA A 31 4.06 10.70 -9.92
C ALA A 31 2.93 10.16 -9.02
N GLY A 32 2.26 9.08 -9.42
CA GLY A 32 1.22 8.46 -8.60
C GLY A 32 1.74 7.88 -7.28
N LEU A 33 3.00 7.43 -7.22
CA LEU A 33 3.64 7.05 -5.96
C LEU A 33 3.80 8.25 -5.03
N LEU A 34 4.30 9.38 -5.55
CA LEU A 34 4.49 10.59 -4.74
C LEU A 34 3.15 11.12 -4.22
N ASP A 35 2.13 11.17 -5.08
CA ASP A 35 0.78 11.57 -4.69
C ASP A 35 0.21 10.65 -3.61
N ALA A 36 0.44 9.34 -3.73
CA ALA A 36 -0.01 8.36 -2.75
C ALA A 36 0.71 8.51 -1.40
N LEU A 37 2.01 8.83 -1.41
CA LEU A 37 2.79 9.11 -0.20
C LEU A 37 2.28 10.35 0.52
N ASP A 38 2.06 11.44 -0.21
CA ASP A 38 1.52 12.67 0.35
C ASP A 38 0.10 12.48 0.89
N ALA A 39 -0.74 11.75 0.16
CA ALA A 39 -2.09 11.42 0.62
C ALA A 39 -2.07 10.56 1.90
N ALA A 40 -1.19 9.56 2.00
CA ALA A 40 -1.07 8.72 3.18
C ALA A 40 -0.59 9.53 4.40
N ARG A 41 0.42 10.39 4.22
CA ARG A 41 0.90 11.32 5.25
C ARG A 41 -0.22 12.27 5.69
N TYR A 42 -0.85 12.98 4.75
CA TYR A 42 -1.90 13.93 5.05
C TYR A 42 -3.09 13.28 5.78
N ARG A 43 -3.59 12.15 5.29
CA ARG A 43 -4.74 11.48 5.89
C ARG A 43 -4.41 10.79 7.21
N SER A 44 -3.17 10.34 7.43
CA SER A 44 -2.77 9.80 8.74
C SER A 44 -2.64 10.88 9.80
N ALA A 45 -2.26 12.11 9.41
CA ALA A 45 -2.29 13.27 10.30
C ALA A 45 -3.72 13.67 10.71
N ALA A 46 -4.72 13.33 9.87
CA ALA A 46 -6.14 13.60 10.16
C ALA A 46 -6.79 12.61 11.15
N GLY A 47 -6.09 11.54 11.56
CA GLY A 47 -6.45 10.82 12.79
C GLY A 47 -6.46 9.29 12.75
N THR A 48 -6.47 8.66 11.57
CA THR A 48 -6.39 7.18 11.49
C THR A 48 -5.11 6.75 10.80
N PRO A 49 -4.37 5.78 11.34
CA PRO A 49 -3.24 5.15 10.65
C PRO A 49 -3.58 4.76 9.22
N LYS A 50 -2.70 5.09 8.27
CA LYS A 50 -2.86 4.76 6.86
C LYS A 50 -1.73 3.84 6.39
N VAL A 51 -2.03 2.99 5.44
CA VAL A 51 -1.03 2.16 4.76
C VAL A 51 -1.00 2.50 3.27
N LEU A 52 0.20 2.42 2.70
CA LEU A 52 0.40 2.46 1.26
C LEU A 52 0.60 1.04 0.76
N VAL A 53 -0.20 0.65 -0.22
CA VAL A 53 -0.26 -0.70 -0.79
C VAL A 53 0.08 -0.64 -2.27
N ILE A 54 0.87 -1.58 -2.76
CA ILE A 54 0.99 -1.86 -4.19
C ILE A 54 -0.03 -2.92 -4.54
N ALA A 55 -0.91 -2.62 -5.49
CA ALA A 55 -1.85 -3.57 -6.06
C ALA A 55 -1.47 -3.89 -7.51
N GLU A 56 -1.29 -5.18 -7.82
CA GLU A 56 -0.96 -5.73 -9.14
C GLU A 56 -1.86 -6.95 -9.41
N GLY A 57 -2.98 -6.73 -10.10
CA GLY A 57 -3.99 -7.77 -10.30
C GLY A 57 -4.64 -8.19 -8.99
N LYS A 58 -4.53 -9.48 -8.62
CA LYS A 58 -5.02 -10.01 -7.33
C LYS A 58 -4.02 -9.86 -6.19
N ASN A 59 -2.77 -9.50 -6.50
CA ASN A 59 -1.74 -9.34 -5.47
C ASN A 59 -1.85 -7.94 -4.88
N ARG A 60 -1.86 -7.88 -3.55
CA ARG A 60 -1.82 -6.64 -2.77
C ARG A 60 -0.75 -6.78 -1.72
N GLN A 61 0.08 -5.76 -1.56
CA GLN A 61 1.18 -5.77 -0.62
C GLN A 61 1.36 -4.40 0.03
N VAL A 62 1.36 -4.37 1.36
CA VAL A 62 1.66 -3.16 2.12
C VAL A 62 3.15 -2.87 2.01
N ILE A 63 3.49 -1.65 1.60
CA ILE A 63 4.88 -1.22 1.46
C ILE A 63 5.28 -0.16 2.46
N ARG A 64 4.32 0.59 3.03
CA ARG A 64 4.58 1.61 4.06
C ARG A 64 3.38 1.80 4.97
N ARG A 65 3.64 2.23 6.20
CA ARG A 65 2.63 2.60 7.20
C ARG A 65 2.90 4.00 7.72
N PHE A 66 1.83 4.77 7.89
CA PHE A 66 1.86 6.15 8.34
C PHE A 66 0.92 6.35 9.53
N GLU A 67 1.41 7.03 10.55
CA GLU A 67 0.67 7.40 11.76
C GLU A 67 0.97 8.85 12.12
N ASN A 68 -0.06 9.63 12.41
CA ASN A 68 0.06 11.04 12.80
C ASN A 68 0.90 11.89 11.82
N GLY A 69 0.87 11.58 10.51
CA GLY A 69 1.65 12.28 9.48
C GLY A 69 3.08 11.76 9.29
N HIS A 70 3.49 10.75 10.03
CA HIS A 70 4.84 10.21 9.99
C HIS A 70 4.86 8.77 9.51
N GLU A 71 5.88 8.41 8.73
CA GLU A 71 6.13 7.03 8.35
C GLU A 71 6.66 6.26 9.58
N THR A 72 5.93 5.22 10.00
CA THR A 72 6.29 4.41 11.17
C THR A 72 6.89 3.07 10.77
N TRP A 73 6.64 2.61 9.55
CA TRP A 73 7.21 1.39 9.00
C TRP A 73 7.29 1.45 7.47
N SER A 74 8.32 0.80 6.91
CA SER A 74 8.54 0.66 5.48
C SER A 74 9.03 -0.74 5.15
N ALA A 75 8.40 -1.40 4.18
CA ALA A 75 8.86 -2.69 3.67
C ALA A 75 10.24 -2.55 3.05
N SER A 76 11.16 -3.43 3.44
CA SER A 76 12.45 -3.51 2.76
C SER A 76 12.30 -4.19 1.39
N ARG A 77 13.22 -3.88 0.46
CA ARG A 77 13.23 -4.49 -0.89
C ARG A 77 13.33 -6.03 -0.84
N ALA A 78 13.83 -6.61 0.26
CA ALA A 78 13.89 -8.04 0.50
C ALA A 78 12.50 -8.62 0.87
N GLU A 79 11.79 -7.99 1.80
CA GLU A 79 10.44 -8.38 2.22
C GLU A 79 9.45 -8.36 1.05
N ILE A 80 9.58 -7.37 0.17
CA ILE A 80 8.74 -7.24 -1.04
C ILE A 80 8.86 -8.47 -1.96
N ARG A 81 10.06 -9.06 -2.06
CA ARG A 81 10.32 -10.23 -2.92
C ARG A 81 9.87 -11.55 -2.29
N THR A 82 9.97 -11.67 -0.97
CA THR A 82 9.64 -12.92 -0.26
C THR A 82 8.16 -13.26 -0.40
N GLU A 83 7.26 -12.27 -0.30
CA GLU A 83 5.82 -12.50 -0.49
C GLU A 83 5.44 -12.85 -1.94
N GLN A 84 6.17 -12.32 -2.94
CA GLN A 84 6.00 -12.75 -4.34
C GLN A 84 6.55 -14.16 -4.60
N GLY A 85 7.56 -14.61 -3.84
CA GLY A 85 8.17 -15.94 -3.97
C GLY A 85 7.35 -17.06 -3.31
N ASP A 86 6.69 -16.78 -2.19
CA ASP A 86 5.95 -17.79 -1.41
C ASP A 86 4.60 -18.18 -2.02
N LEU A 87 4.03 -17.35 -2.89
CA LEU A 87 2.79 -17.70 -3.60
C LEU A 87 3.01 -18.83 -4.63
N LYS A 88 4.26 -19.15 -5.00
CA LYS A 88 4.59 -20.18 -6.00
C LYS A 88 4.85 -21.57 -5.41
N ARG A 89 4.95 -21.73 -4.08
CA ARG A 89 5.33 -23.00 -3.43
C ARG A 89 4.23 -23.71 -2.64
N ARG A 90 2.96 -23.31 -2.79
CA ARG A 90 1.81 -23.96 -2.11
C ARG A 90 0.90 -24.83 -2.99
N ASN A 91 1.29 -25.09 -4.24
CA ASN A 91 0.59 -26.01 -5.16
C ASN A 91 1.57 -27.04 -5.78
N GLY A 92 2.39 -27.68 -4.96
CA GLY A 92 3.26 -28.80 -5.36
C GLY A 92 2.83 -30.08 -4.69
#